data_AF-A0A2S9RP18-F1
#
_entry.id   AF-A0A2S9RP18-F1
#
_cell.length_a   1.000
_cell.length_b   1.000
_cell.length_c   1.000
_cell.angle_alpha   90.00
_cell.angle_beta   90.00
_cell.angle_gamma   90.00
#
_symmetry.space_group_name_H-M   'P 1'
#
loop_
_entity.id
_entity.type
_entity.pdbx_description
1 polymer ?
#
loop_
_entity_poly.entity_id
_entity_poly.type
_entity_poly.pdbx_seq_one_letter_code
_entity_poly.pdbx_strand_id
1 'polypeptide(L)'
;MRFLLILFSLTLFSCSFGGFKPAPQHYHWRLHNSRVLFPNSDPQGRINFLDRRKKDMSDCGMDYVTGESVNPEVNLCLEKKGWYLEGGPVCEERLMWDSPICIQWRKKHSKPDAKPWQ
;
A
#
# COMPACT_ATOMS: atom_id res chain seq x y z
N MET A 1 19.20 -24.88 -50.94
CA MET A 1 19.49 -23.59 -50.28
C MET A 1 18.28 -22.65 -50.15
N ARG A 2 17.03 -23.12 -50.38
CA ARG A 2 15.81 -22.30 -50.25
C ARG A 2 14.95 -22.69 -49.04
N PHE A 3 15.04 -23.94 -48.57
CA PHE A 3 14.33 -24.44 -47.40
C PHE A 3 14.99 -24.10 -46.05
N LEU A 4 16.31 -23.87 -46.00
CA LEU A 4 17.03 -23.48 -44.78
C LEU A 4 16.70 -22.05 -44.32
N LEU A 5 16.25 -21.19 -45.24
CA LEU A 5 15.87 -19.80 -44.95
C LEU A 5 14.46 -19.68 -44.34
N ILE A 6 13.64 -20.73 -44.42
CA ILE A 6 12.25 -20.73 -43.92
C ILE A 6 12.20 -21.18 -42.45
N LEU A 7 13.17 -21.97 -42.00
CA LEU A 7 13.27 -22.44 -40.61
C LEU A 7 13.77 -21.35 -39.64
N PHE A 8 14.50 -20.34 -40.13
CA PHE A 8 15.05 -19.27 -39.30
C PHE A 8 14.02 -18.16 -38.99
N SER A 9 12.93 -18.07 -39.75
CA SER A 9 11.89 -17.05 -39.57
C SER A 9 10.84 -17.44 -38.52
N LEU A 10 10.76 -18.72 -38.12
CA LEU A 10 9.80 -19.20 -37.11
C LEU A 10 10.29 -19.02 -35.67
N THR A 11 11.55 -18.69 -35.44
CA THR A 11 12.12 -18.50 -34.09
C THR A 11 12.05 -17.06 -33.58
N LEU A 12 11.64 -16.10 -34.40
CA LEU A 12 11.57 -14.68 -34.02
C LEU A 12 10.21 -14.22 -33.48
N PHE A 13 9.20 -15.10 -33.45
CA PHE A 13 7.84 -14.76 -32.99
C PHE A 13 7.51 -15.19 -31.54
N SER A 14 8.45 -15.82 -30.82
CA SER A 14 8.20 -16.33 -29.46
C SER A 14 8.71 -15.44 -28.32
N CYS A 15 8.80 -14.13 -28.51
CA CYS A 15 9.09 -13.18 -27.43
C CYS A 15 8.13 -11.98 -27.42
N SER A 16 6.85 -12.18 -27.76
CA SER A 16 5.81 -11.34 -27.17
C SER A 16 5.61 -11.76 -25.72
N PHE A 17 6.61 -11.49 -24.88
CA PHE A 17 6.37 -11.33 -23.44
C PHE A 17 5.44 -10.13 -23.32
N GLY A 18 4.13 -10.39 -23.38
CA GLY A 18 3.10 -9.57 -22.74
C GLY A 18 3.34 -9.64 -21.24
N GLY A 19 4.50 -9.12 -20.83
CA GLY A 19 5.19 -9.43 -19.60
C GLY A 19 4.26 -9.27 -18.42
N PHE A 20 4.46 -10.13 -17.42
CA PHE A 20 3.78 -10.05 -16.14
C PHE A 20 3.66 -8.59 -15.72
N LYS A 21 2.43 -8.06 -15.74
CA LYS A 21 2.12 -6.76 -15.16
C LYS A 21 1.78 -7.04 -13.70
N PRO A 22 2.69 -6.76 -12.75
CA PRO A 22 2.34 -6.88 -11.34
C PRO A 22 1.10 -6.04 -11.08
N ALA A 23 0.24 -6.52 -10.18
CA ALA A 23 -0.86 -5.71 -9.71
C ALA A 23 -0.32 -4.37 -9.16
N PRO A 24 -1.04 -3.25 -9.35
CA PRO A 24 -0.67 -1.99 -8.75
C PRO A 24 -0.40 -2.18 -7.25
N GLN A 25 0.64 -1.56 -6.70
CA GLN A 25 0.83 -1.58 -5.26
C GLN A 25 -0.37 -0.89 -4.62
N HIS A 26 -1.18 -1.68 -3.92
CA HIS A 26 -2.51 -1.25 -3.51
C HIS A 26 -2.46 -0.29 -2.32
N TYR A 27 -1.32 -0.18 -1.61
CA TYR A 27 -1.28 0.44 -0.29
C TYR A 27 -0.01 1.26 -0.07
N HIS A 28 -0.18 2.58 0.06
CA HIS A 28 0.85 3.48 0.55
C HIS A 28 0.29 4.34 1.68
N TRP A 29 0.99 4.34 2.81
CA TRP A 29 0.67 5.22 3.92
C TRP A 29 0.92 6.68 3.56
N ARG A 30 -0.13 7.50 3.71
CA ARG A 30 -0.06 8.96 3.56
C ARG A 30 -0.33 9.60 4.90
N LEU A 31 0.47 10.59 5.27
CA LEU A 31 0.19 11.38 6.47
C LEU A 31 -0.78 12.50 6.13
N HIS A 32 -1.85 12.61 6.91
CA HIS A 32 -2.81 13.71 6.79
C HIS A 32 -2.12 15.06 6.99
N ASN A 33 -2.45 16.02 6.14
CA ASN A 33 -1.85 17.36 6.11
C ASN A 33 -0.32 17.37 5.97
N SER A 34 0.29 16.33 5.37
CA SER A 34 1.74 16.24 5.20
C SER A 34 2.36 17.49 4.57
N ARG A 35 1.71 18.09 3.57
CA ARG A 35 2.19 19.32 2.90
C ARG A 35 2.12 20.57 3.77
N VAL A 36 1.25 20.58 4.78
CA VAL A 36 1.14 21.68 5.75
C VAL A 36 2.17 21.50 6.85
N LEU A 37 2.33 20.26 7.33
CA LEU A 37 3.30 19.91 8.37
C LEU A 37 4.75 19.96 7.87
N PHE A 38 4.97 19.62 6.61
CA PHE A 38 6.28 19.52 5.96
C PHE A 38 6.21 20.21 4.58
N PRO A 39 6.15 21.55 4.55
CA PRO A 39 6.04 22.29 3.30
C PRO A 39 7.32 22.16 2.48
N ASN A 40 7.19 22.16 1.15
CA ASN A 40 8.36 22.06 0.24
C ASN A 40 9.33 23.25 0.36
N SER A 41 8.89 24.38 0.93
CA SER A 41 9.73 25.54 1.20
C SER A 41 10.65 25.34 2.42
N ASP A 42 10.35 24.36 3.28
CA ASP A 42 11.25 23.99 4.39
C ASP A 42 12.37 23.09 3.83
N PRO A 43 13.64 23.54 3.85
CA PRO A 43 14.76 22.73 3.38
C PRO A 43 14.92 21.41 4.15
N GLN A 44 14.42 21.33 5.39
CA GLN A 44 14.45 20.13 6.23
C GLN A 44 13.15 19.31 6.17
N GLY A 45 12.11 19.81 5.48
CA GLY A 45 10.77 19.23 5.51
C GLY A 45 10.73 17.75 5.11
N ARG A 46 11.52 17.38 4.09
CA ARG A 46 11.64 15.98 3.65
C ARG A 46 12.25 15.08 4.73
N ILE A 47 13.32 15.52 5.38
CA ILE A 47 14.01 14.74 6.41
C ILE A 47 13.09 14.59 7.63
N ASN A 48 12.47 15.69 8.06
CA ASN A 48 11.51 15.68 9.18
C ASN A 48 10.31 14.76 8.90
N PHE A 49 9.81 14.72 7.67
CA PHE A 49 8.76 13.77 7.27
C PHE A 49 9.22 12.32 7.40
N LEU A 50 10.43 12.00 6.95
CA LEU A 50 11.00 10.64 7.04
C LEU A 50 11.25 10.23 8.48
N ASP A 51 11.76 11.14 9.31
CA ASP A 51 11.97 10.90 10.74
C ASP A 51 10.63 10.65 11.45
N ARG A 52 9.61 11.45 11.13
CA ARG A 52 8.25 11.26 11.64
C ARG A 52 7.69 9.90 11.23
N ARG A 53 7.84 9.52 9.95
CA ARG A 53 7.38 8.22 9.44
C ARG A 53 8.07 7.08 10.18
N LYS A 54 9.41 7.11 10.27
CA LYS A 54 10.19 6.08 10.95
C LYS A 54 9.77 5.94 12.40
N LYS A 55 9.64 7.06 13.11
CA LYS A 55 9.22 7.08 14.51
C LYS A 55 7.81 6.49 14.69
N ASP A 56 6.83 6.98 13.94
CA ASP A 56 5.44 6.53 14.10
C ASP A 56 5.26 5.05 13.76
N MET A 57 5.91 4.56 12.70
CA MET A 57 5.90 3.15 12.35
C MET A 57 6.53 2.29 13.45
N SER A 58 7.73 2.68 13.92
CA SER A 58 8.42 1.95 15.00
C SER A 58 7.62 1.95 16.30
N ASP A 59 7.05 3.09 16.69
CA ASP A 59 6.22 3.23 17.90
C ASP A 59 4.97 2.31 17.84
N CYS A 60 4.43 2.06 16.64
CA CYS A 60 3.29 1.16 16.43
C CYS A 60 3.69 -0.30 16.21
N GLY A 61 4.98 -0.64 16.22
CA GLY A 61 5.46 -1.99 15.93
C GLY A 61 5.42 -2.37 14.44
N MET A 62 5.29 -1.39 13.54
CA MET A 62 5.44 -1.58 12.10
C MET A 62 6.92 -1.51 11.72
N ASP A 63 7.38 -2.45 10.90
CA ASP A 63 8.68 -2.32 10.26
C ASP A 63 8.65 -1.10 9.31
N TYR A 64 9.46 -0.09 9.61
CA TYR A 64 9.49 1.15 8.83
C TYR A 64 10.12 0.97 7.44
N VAL A 65 10.85 -0.13 7.21
CA VAL A 65 11.48 -0.43 5.93
C VAL A 65 10.42 -0.92 4.94
N THR A 66 9.68 -1.97 5.30
CA THR A 66 8.57 -2.48 4.49
C THR A 66 7.36 -1.55 4.53
N GLY A 67 7.05 -0.97 5.69
CA GLY A 67 5.90 -0.08 5.88
C GLY A 67 4.56 -0.80 5.77
N GLU A 68 4.54 -2.11 5.99
CA GLU A 68 3.35 -2.95 5.87
C GLU A 68 3.20 -3.82 7.12
N SER A 69 1.95 -4.19 7.44
CA SER A 69 1.66 -5.15 8.50
C SER A 69 0.39 -5.91 8.21
N VAL A 70 0.41 -7.22 8.45
CA VAL A 70 -0.80 -8.05 8.47
C VAL A 70 -1.53 -7.98 9.82
N ASN A 71 -0.96 -7.31 10.82
CA ASN A 71 -1.59 -7.11 12.12
C ASN A 71 -2.45 -5.82 12.10
N PRO A 72 -3.79 -5.94 12.24
CA PRO A 72 -4.67 -4.77 12.22
C PRO A 72 -4.47 -3.83 13.40
N GLU A 73 -3.97 -4.28 14.55
CA GLU A 73 -3.65 -3.39 15.69
C GLU A 73 -2.53 -2.41 15.35
N VAL A 74 -1.48 -2.90 14.68
CA VAL A 74 -0.34 -2.11 14.21
C VAL A 74 -0.81 -1.05 13.21
N ASN A 75 -1.65 -1.46 12.25
CA ASN A 75 -2.19 -0.58 11.23
C ASN A 75 -3.15 0.48 11.81
N LEU A 76 -4.06 0.07 12.72
CA LEU A 76 -4.98 0.99 13.41
C LEU A 76 -4.23 1.97 14.33
N CYS A 77 -3.09 1.58 14.89
CA CYS A 77 -2.22 2.49 15.65
C CYS A 77 -1.69 3.63 14.75
N LEU A 78 -1.24 3.29 13.53
CA LEU A 78 -0.80 4.29 12.54
C LEU A 78 -1.94 5.20 12.11
N GLU A 79 -3.14 4.67 11.90
CA GLU A 79 -4.32 5.49 11.56
C GLU A 79 -4.62 6.53 12.63
N LYS A 80 -4.56 6.16 13.91
CA LYS A 80 -4.73 7.09 15.03
C LYS A 80 -3.68 8.19 15.07
N LYS A 81 -2.49 7.96 14.51
CA LYS A 81 -1.43 8.97 14.39
C LYS A 81 -1.60 9.89 13.16
N GLY A 82 -2.67 9.71 12.39
CA GLY A 82 -3.03 10.53 11.23
C GLY A 82 -2.53 9.98 9.90
N TRP A 83 -2.00 8.76 9.88
CA TRP A 83 -1.66 8.07 8.63
C TRP A 83 -2.91 7.44 8.03
N TYR A 84 -3.02 7.35 6.72
CA TYR A 84 -4.15 6.67 6.08
C TYR A 84 -3.69 5.98 4.81
N LEU A 85 -4.36 4.88 4.47
CA LEU A 85 -4.17 4.22 3.19
C LEU A 85 -5.02 4.91 2.13
N GLU A 86 -4.49 4.99 0.92
CA GLU A 86 -5.23 5.54 -0.23
C GLU A 86 -6.51 4.76 -0.55
N GLY A 87 -6.51 3.44 -0.26
CA GLY A 87 -7.67 2.56 -0.41
C GLY A 87 -8.77 2.71 0.65
N GLY A 88 -8.62 3.65 1.61
CA GLY A 88 -9.57 3.85 2.70
C GLY A 88 -9.09 3.26 4.03
N PRO A 89 -9.98 3.15 5.03
CA PRO A 89 -9.64 2.64 6.35
C PRO A 89 -9.11 1.20 6.29
N VAL A 90 -8.10 0.89 7.10
CA VAL A 90 -7.50 -0.45 7.21
C VAL A 90 -8.57 -1.52 7.45
N CYS A 91 -9.54 -1.25 8.31
CA CYS A 91 -10.58 -2.22 8.62
C CYS A 91 -11.65 -2.36 7.55
N GLU A 92 -11.59 -1.57 6.49
CA GLU A 92 -12.35 -1.72 5.25
C GLU A 92 -11.45 -2.28 4.13
N GLU A 93 -10.32 -2.89 4.46
CA GLU A 93 -9.48 -3.60 3.52
C GLU A 93 -9.86 -5.10 3.52
N ARG A 94 -9.76 -5.75 2.35
CA ARG A 94 -10.24 -7.12 2.14
C ARG A 94 -9.58 -8.16 3.04
N LEU A 95 -8.26 -8.08 3.24
CA LEU A 95 -7.48 -8.99 4.08
C LEU A 95 -7.71 -8.72 5.57
N MET A 96 -8.12 -7.51 5.94
CA MET A 96 -8.42 -7.11 7.32
C MET A 96 -9.88 -7.32 7.72
N TRP A 97 -10.77 -7.55 6.74
CA TRP A 97 -12.21 -7.54 6.91
C TRP A 97 -12.69 -8.44 8.05
N ASP A 98 -12.27 -9.70 8.06
CA ASP A 98 -12.73 -10.71 9.01
C ASP A 98 -11.98 -10.66 10.36
N SER A 99 -11.05 -9.71 10.54
CA SER A 99 -10.37 -9.57 11.82
C SER A 99 -11.33 -9.11 12.93
N PRO A 100 -11.32 -9.75 14.12
CA PRO A 100 -12.20 -9.38 15.23
C PRO A 100 -12.12 -7.90 15.62
N ILE A 101 -10.92 -7.32 15.64
CA ILE A 101 -10.74 -5.90 15.98
C ILE A 101 -11.36 -5.00 14.90
N CYS A 102 -11.28 -5.40 13.63
CA CYS A 102 -11.84 -4.65 12.54
C CYS A 102 -13.36 -4.74 12.47
N ILE A 103 -13.94 -5.89 12.82
CA ILE A 103 -15.39 -6.04 13.00
C ILE A 103 -15.88 -5.08 14.11
N GLN A 104 -15.19 -5.03 15.24
CA GLN A 104 -15.53 -4.10 16.33
C GLN A 104 -15.35 -2.63 15.92
N TRP A 105 -14.26 -2.31 15.23
CA TRP A 105 -13.97 -0.98 14.74
C TRP A 105 -15.07 -0.50 13.77
N ARG A 106 -15.45 -1.32 12.79
CA ARG A 106 -16.49 -0.96 11.81
C ARG A 106 -17.85 -0.75 12.46
N LYS A 107 -18.22 -1.54 13.47
CA LYS A 107 -19.47 -1.31 14.24
C LYS A 107 -19.55 0.07 14.87
N LYS A 108 -18.42 0.67 15.23
CA LYS A 108 -18.34 1.97 15.90
C LYS A 108 -18.12 3.13 14.94
N HIS A 109 -17.36 2.91 13.86
CA HIS A 109 -16.82 3.98 13.03
C HIS A 109 -17.31 3.96 11.58
N SER A 110 -17.95 2.88 11.12
CA SER A 110 -18.34 2.71 9.72
C SER A 110 -19.62 1.86 9.58
N LYS A 111 -19.82 1.27 8.40
CA LYS A 111 -20.86 0.28 8.08
C LYS A 111 -20.28 -1.12 8.33
N PRO A 112 -20.80 -1.89 9.31
CA PRO A 112 -20.21 -3.18 9.69
C PRO A 112 -20.18 -4.22 8.56
N ASP A 113 -21.17 -4.18 7.68
CA ASP A 113 -21.44 -5.25 6.70
C ASP A 113 -21.29 -4.82 5.23
N ALA A 114 -21.09 -3.54 4.95
CA ALA A 114 -20.96 -3.04 3.59
C ALA A 114 -19.49 -3.13 3.13
N LYS A 115 -19.16 -4.10 2.27
CA LYS A 115 -17.82 -4.28 1.70
C LYS A 115 -17.59 -3.26 0.57
N PRO A 116 -16.68 -2.28 0.70
CA PRO A 116 -16.51 -1.23 -0.31
C PRO A 116 -15.95 -1.70 -1.67
N TRP A 117 -15.46 -2.94 -1.74
CA TRP A 117 -14.86 -3.52 -2.95
C TRP A 117 -15.78 -4.52 -3.68
N GLN A 118 -17.03 -4.66 -3.24
CA GLN A 118 -18.03 -5.51 -3.92
C GLN A 118 -18.83 -4.74 -4.97
#